data_AF-A0AAF0T4M3-F1
#
_entry.id   AF-A0AAF0T4M3-F1
#
_cell.length_a   1.000
_cell.length_b   1.000
_cell.length_c   1.000
_cell.angle_alpha   90.00
_cell.angle_beta   90.00
_cell.angle_gamma   90.00
#
_symmetry.space_group_name_H-M   'P 1'
#
loop_
_entity.id
_entity.type
_entity.pdbx_description
1 polymer ?
#
loop_
_entity_poly.entity_id
_entity_poly.type
_entity_poly.pdbx_seq_one_letter_code
_entity_poly.pdbx_strand_id
1 'polypeptide(L)'
;MTVTLLRNLAFVARFTAVDLAHQLRRDLERGVFSRQTLGLIGVAIAVAVFALGQGAWLVAVLSLLLAGFFTYGPARADRRWRDDRREP
;
A
#
# COMPACT_ATOMS: atom_id res chain seq x y z
N MET A 1 -20.85 13.16 15.04
CA MET A 1 -20.93 12.25 13.87
C MET A 1 -19.62 12.19 13.09
N THR A 2 -19.04 13.32 12.69
CA THR A 2 -17.77 13.41 11.94
C THR A 2 -16.55 12.85 12.66
N VAL A 3 -16.41 13.06 13.98
CA VAL A 3 -15.30 12.50 14.79
C VAL A 3 -15.34 10.97 14.82
N THR A 4 -16.53 10.37 14.94
CA THR A 4 -16.72 8.92 14.91
C THR A 4 -16.38 8.35 13.53
N LEU A 5 -16.77 9.04 12.46
CA LEU A 5 -16.44 8.68 11.08
C LEU A 5 -14.92 8.71 10.84
N LEU A 6 -14.25 9.78 11.26
CA LEU A 6 -12.79 9.94 11.16
C LEU A 6 -12.05 8.86 11.95
N ARG A 7 -12.54 8.52 13.15
CA ARG A 7 -11.97 7.46 13.99
C ARG A 7 -12.14 6.09 13.34
N ASN A 8 -13.29 5.81 12.75
CA ASN A 8 -13.54 4.56 12.01
C ASN A 8 -12.65 4.48 10.75
N LEU A 9 -12.53 5.58 9.99
CA LEU A 9 -11.63 5.66 8.85
C LEU A 9 -10.17 5.43 9.25
N ALA A 10 -9.72 6.05 10.35
CA ALA A 10 -8.37 5.82 10.88
C ALA A 10 -8.17 4.37 11.31
N PHE A 11 -9.19 3.73 11.88
CA PHE A 11 -9.13 2.32 12.28
C PHE A 11 -9.03 1.39 11.07
N VAL A 12 -9.86 1.61 10.05
CA VAL A 12 -9.81 0.86 8.78
C VAL A 12 -8.47 1.07 8.10
N ALA A 13 -8.01 2.32 7.98
CA ALA A 13 -6.73 2.65 7.37
C ALA A 13 -5.55 1.95 8.07
N ARG A 14 -5.56 1.89 9.41
CA ARG A 14 -4.55 1.13 10.18
C ARG A 14 -4.58 -0.35 9.84
N PHE A 15 -5.76 -0.96 9.79
CA PHE A 15 -5.89 -2.39 9.51
C PHE A 15 -5.42 -2.71 8.10
N THR A 16 -5.82 -1.90 7.12
CA THR A 16 -5.37 -2.01 5.73
C THR A 16 -3.86 -1.82 5.63
N ALA A 17 -3.25 -0.88 6.36
CA ALA A 17 -1.81 -0.69 6.35
C ALA A 17 -1.04 -1.89 6.90
N VAL A 18 -1.56 -2.53 7.96
CA VAL A 18 -0.95 -3.74 8.55
C VAL A 18 -1.05 -4.92 7.58
N ASP A 19 -2.22 -5.13 6.98
CA ASP A 19 -2.43 -6.19 5.99
C ASP A 19 -1.56 -5.97 4.74
N LEU A 20 -1.47 -4.72 4.26
CA LEU A 20 -0.60 -4.34 3.16
C LEU A 20 0.88 -4.61 3.49
N ALA A 21 1.34 -4.23 4.68
CA ALA A 21 2.71 -4.49 5.12
C ALA A 21 3.00 -5.99 5.22
N HIS A 22 2.03 -6.78 5.68
CA HIS A 22 2.15 -8.23 5.75
C HIS A 22 2.24 -8.88 4.36
N GLN A 23 1.38 -8.46 3.42
CA GLN A 23 1.41 -8.93 2.03
C GLN A 23 2.72 -8.53 1.33
N LEU A 24 3.14 -7.26 1.47
CA LEU A 24 4.40 -6.75 0.93
C LEU A 24 5.63 -7.50 1.46
N ARG A 25 5.62 -7.88 2.74
CA ARG A 25 6.67 -8.74 3.32
C ARG A 25 6.64 -10.15 2.74
N ARG A 26 5.45 -10.75 2.63
CA ARG A 26 5.29 -12.09 2.04
C ARG A 26 5.74 -12.11 0.58
N ASP A 27 5.46 -11.05 -0.17
CA ASP A 27 5.87 -10.89 -1.56
C ASP A 27 7.38 -10.64 -1.69
N LEU A 28 8.02 -9.98 -0.71
CA LEU A 28 9.49 -9.92 -0.61
C LEU A 28 10.09 -11.30 -0.37
N GLU A 29 9.58 -12.04 0.61
CA GLU A 29 10.06 -13.38 0.98
C GLU A 29 9.90 -14.38 -0.18
N ARG A 30 8.89 -14.18 -1.03
CA ARG A 30 8.63 -14.97 -2.25
C ARG A 30 9.42 -14.51 -3.48
N GLY A 31 10.14 -13.40 -3.39
CA GLY A 31 10.93 -12.83 -4.49
C GLY A 31 10.11 -12.14 -5.58
N VAL A 32 8.83 -11.84 -5.32
CA VAL A 32 7.93 -11.12 -6.26
C VAL A 32 8.34 -9.65 -6.35
N PHE A 33 8.75 -9.06 -5.22
CA PHE A 33 9.28 -7.70 -5.15
C PHE A 33 10.76 -7.66 -4.79
N SER A 34 11.49 -6.73 -5.41
CA SER A 34 12.83 -6.36 -4.96
C SER A 34 12.76 -5.49 -3.69
N ARG A 35 13.83 -5.49 -2.89
CA ARG A 35 13.99 -4.55 -1.76
C ARG A 35 13.85 -3.09 -2.19
N GLN A 36 14.26 -2.77 -3.42
CA GLN A 36 14.19 -1.41 -3.97
C GLN A 36 12.74 -0.98 -4.24
N THR A 37 11.93 -1.88 -4.82
CA THR A 37 10.49 -1.63 -5.07
C THR A 37 9.73 -1.43 -3.76
N LEU A 38 10.04 -2.23 -2.74
CA LEU A 38 9.45 -2.08 -1.41
C LEU A 38 9.87 -0.78 -0.72
N GLY A 39 11.12 -0.38 -0.89
CA GLY A 39 11.61 0.93 -0.46
C GLY A 39 10.80 2.06 -1.10
N LEU A 40 10.56 2.00 -2.41
CA LEU A 40 9.77 3.01 -3.13
C LEU A 40 8.32 3.09 -2.64
N ILE A 41 7.67 1.93 -2.42
CA ILE A 41 6.30 1.88 -1.88
C ILE A 41 6.26 2.50 -0.48
N GLY A 42 7.21 2.14 0.39
CA GLY A 42 7.31 2.69 1.74
C GLY A 42 7.53 4.21 1.74
N VAL A 43 8.43 4.71 0.88
CA VAL A 43 8.67 6.15 0.72
C VAL A 43 7.42 6.87 0.21
N ALA A 44 6.72 6.32 -0.78
CA ALA A 44 5.50 6.91 -1.31
C ALA A 44 4.40 7.01 -0.24
N ILE A 45 4.24 5.99 0.61
CA ILE A 45 3.31 6.01 1.75
C ILE A 45 3.73 7.07 2.77
N ALA A 46 5.02 7.16 3.11
CA ALA A 46 5.53 8.16 4.05
C ALA A 46 5.29 9.60 3.55
N VAL A 47 5.53 9.86 2.25
CA VAL A 47 5.24 11.14 1.60
C VAL A 47 3.74 11.44 1.64
N ALA A 48 2.88 10.45 1.42
CA ALA A 48 1.44 10.63 1.50
C ALA A 48 0.98 11.06 2.90
N VAL A 49 1.47 10.39 3.96
CA VAL A 49 1.15 10.73 5.35
C VAL A 49 1.65 12.13 5.71
N PHE A 50 2.87 12.48 5.29
CA PHE A 50 3.43 13.81 5.52
C PHE A 50 2.63 14.90 4.80
N ALA A 51 2.27 14.68 3.54
CA ALA A 51 1.47 15.60 2.74
C ALA A 51 0.07 15.82 3.32
N LEU A 52 -0.57 14.76 3.85
CA LEU A 52 -1.85 14.87 4.56
C LEU A 52 -1.73 15.80 5.78
N GLY A 53 -0.65 15.68 6.56
CA GLY A 53 -0.40 16.53 7.72
C GLY A 53 -0.24 18.01 7.38
N GLN A 54 0.17 18.33 6.15
CA GLN A 54 0.33 19.70 5.65
C GLN A 54 -0.89 20.23 4.88
N GLY A 55 -1.97 19.44 4.76
CA GLY A 55 -3.14 19.81 3.96
C GLY A 55 -2.91 19.77 2.45
N ALA A 56 -1.81 19.17 1.98
CA ALA A 56 -1.47 19.00 0.57
C ALA A 56 -2.19 17.77 -0.02
N TRP A 57 -3.53 17.83 -0.08
CA TRP A 57 -4.39 16.70 -0.45
C TRP A 57 -4.07 16.09 -1.81
N LEU A 58 -3.74 16.91 -2.82
CA LEU A 58 -3.42 16.43 -4.16
C LEU A 58 -2.14 15.60 -4.17
N VAL A 59 -1.11 16.05 -3.43
CA VAL A 59 0.16 15.32 -3.28
C VAL A 59 -0.08 14.01 -2.54
N ALA A 60 -0.87 14.03 -1.47
CA ALA A 60 -1.22 12.82 -0.72
C ALA A 60 -1.93 11.77 -1.59
N VAL A 61 -2.91 12.19 -2.39
CA VAL A 61 -3.64 11.30 -3.31
C VAL A 61 -2.71 10.75 -4.38
N LEU A 62 -1.88 11.59 -5.02
CA LEU A 62 -0.92 11.14 -6.04
C LEU A 62 0.10 10.16 -5.47
N SER A 63 0.62 10.39 -4.26
CA SER A 63 1.56 9.49 -3.60
C SER A 63 0.92 8.15 -3.23
N LEU A 64 -0.36 8.14 -2.81
CA LEU A 64 -1.11 6.89 -2.57
C LEU A 64 -1.36 6.13 -3.87
N LEU A 65 -1.73 6.82 -4.95
CA LEU A 65 -1.90 6.21 -6.27
C LEU A 65 -0.59 5.61 -6.79
N LEU A 66 0.53 6.31 -6.58
CA LEU A 66 1.86 5.82 -6.95
C LEU A 66 2.23 4.57 -6.16
N ALA A 67 2.00 4.57 -4.84
CA ALA A 67 2.20 3.39 -3.99
C ALA A 67 1.34 2.22 -4.48
N GLY A 68 0.05 2.45 -4.73
CA GLY A 68 -0.87 1.44 -5.26
C GLY A 68 -0.46 0.91 -6.63
N PHE A 69 0.04 1.76 -7.52
CA PHE A 69 0.55 1.36 -8.83
C PHE A 69 1.77 0.44 -8.71
N PHE A 70 2.73 0.80 -7.85
CA PHE A 70 3.92 -0.04 -7.60
C PHE A 70 3.60 -1.32 -6.84
N THR A 71 2.52 -1.38 -6.07
CA THR A 71 2.04 -2.63 -5.47
C THR A 71 1.29 -3.49 -6.49
N TYR A 72 0.38 -2.92 -7.28
CA TYR A 72 -0.49 -3.71 -8.14
C TYR A 72 0.15 -4.09 -9.48
N GLY A 73 1.03 -3.24 -10.02
CA GLY A 73 1.71 -3.47 -11.31
C GLY A 73 2.56 -4.74 -11.31
N PRO A 74 3.57 -4.86 -10.42
CA PRO A 74 4.44 -6.02 -10.38
C PRO A 74 3.72 -7.27 -9.85
N ALA A 75 2.81 -7.13 -8.89
CA ALA A 75 1.97 -8.24 -8.41
C ALA A 75 1.12 -8.85 -9.54
N ARG A 76 0.58 -8.03 -10.46
CA ARG A 76 -0.19 -8.54 -11.61
C ARG A 76 0.71 -9.08 -12.73
N ALA A 77 1.93 -8.54 -12.86
CA ALA A 77 2.90 -8.98 -13.85
C ALA A 77 3.53 -10.34 -13.49
N ASP A 78 3.63 -10.67 -12.21
CA ASP A 78 4.20 -11.94 -11.77
C ASP A 78 3.20 -13.11 -11.92
N ARG A 79 3.68 -14.21 -12.50
CA ARG A 79 2.87 -15.40 -12.80
C ARG A 79 2.49 -16.16 -11.53
N ARG A 80 3.40 -16.19 -10.54
CA ARG A 80 3.21 -16.87 -9.24
C ARG A 80 2.06 -16.27 -8.42
N TRP A 81 1.84 -14.96 -8.52
CA TRP A 81 0.74 -14.28 -7.84
C TRP A 81 -0.64 -14.62 -8.44
N ARG A 82 -0.71 -14.95 -9.74
CA ARG A 82 -1.97 -15.38 -10.40
C ARG A 82 -2.32 -16.83 -10.11
N ASP A 83 -1.34 -17.70 -9.97
CA ASP A 83 -1.57 -19.12 -9.75
C ASP A 83 -2.01 -19.40 -8.30
N ASP A 84 -1.49 -18.68 -7.30
CA ASP A 84 -1.90 -18.80 -5.87
C ASP A 84 -3.36 -18.37 -5.59
N ARG A 85 -3.99 -17.56 -6.46
CA ARG A 85 -5.41 -17.16 -6.34
C ARG A 85 -6.37 -18.06 -7.13
N ARG A 86 -5.85 -19.08 -7.81
CA ARG A 86 -6.63 -20.08 -8.56
C ARG A 86 -6.81 -21.38 -7.80
N GLU A 87 -6.05 -21.63 -6.74
CA GLU A 87 -6.27 -22.80 -5.88
C GLU A 87 -7.43 -22.52 -4.90
N PRO A 88 -8.48 -23.37 -4.89
CA PRO A 88 -9.67 -23.22 -4.06
C PRO A 88 -9.46 -23.55 -2.58
#